data_AF-A0A0S8EXR2-F1
#
_entry.id   AF-A0A0S8EXR2-F1
#
_cell.length_a   1.000
_cell.length_b   1.000
_cell.length_c   1.000
_cell.angle_alpha   90.00
_cell.angle_beta   90.00
_cell.angle_gamma   90.00
#
_symmetry.space_group_name_H-M   'P 1'
#
loop_
_entity.id
_entity.type
_entity.pdbx_description
1 polymer ?
#
loop_
_entity_poly.entity_id
_entity_poly.type
_entity_poly.pdbx_seq_one_letter_code
_entity_poly.pdbx_strand_id
1 'polypeptide(L)'
;MKFTHKFVALELDLAGYKRFFNSYMEDWLKQAGVEWLHATVLAIIPTWSKASRATFQKLARELGTAIPYGEQKSRKDRAGLGLSTSQGSGLELDPGNSRWYFKYHTTLRYLAYNEYNHVVYGQAPNVFSPRGLTNPTPYHFQEKGQKAFEDFTRFTELPNPFKFLKKVKVS
;
A
#
# COMPACT_ATOMS: atom_id res chain seq x y z
N MET A 1 -5.23 -45.95 -48.58
CA MET A 1 -5.86 -44.75 -48.00
C MET A 1 -4.85 -44.12 -47.03
N LYS A 2 -4.39 -42.89 -47.25
CA LYS A 2 -3.44 -42.20 -46.34
C LYS A 2 -4.23 -41.34 -45.36
N PHE A 3 -4.16 -41.64 -44.08
CA PHE A 3 -4.71 -40.81 -43.02
C PHE A 3 -3.69 -39.75 -42.59
N THR A 4 -3.97 -38.49 -42.86
CA THR A 4 -3.15 -37.36 -42.39
C THR A 4 -3.79 -36.80 -41.13
N HIS A 5 -3.33 -37.21 -39.95
CA HIS A 5 -3.78 -36.62 -38.68
C HIS A 5 -2.99 -35.34 -38.41
N LYS A 6 -3.69 -34.23 -38.16
CA LYS A 6 -3.08 -32.98 -37.67
C LYS A 6 -3.12 -33.02 -36.15
N PHE A 7 -1.98 -33.25 -35.51
CA PHE A 7 -1.89 -33.22 -34.05
C PHE A 7 -1.93 -31.76 -33.59
N VAL A 8 -2.81 -31.45 -32.64
CA VAL A 8 -2.94 -30.10 -32.05
C VAL A 8 -2.59 -30.21 -30.57
N ALA A 9 -1.52 -29.54 -30.17
CA ALA A 9 -1.14 -29.39 -28.78
C ALA A 9 -1.75 -28.10 -28.20
N LEU A 10 -1.92 -28.08 -26.88
CA LEU A 10 -2.21 -26.87 -26.13
C LEU A 10 -0.89 -26.35 -25.56
N GLU A 11 -0.55 -25.10 -25.88
CA GLU A 11 0.60 -24.40 -25.30
C GLU A 11 0.07 -23.24 -24.46
N LEU A 12 0.67 -23.01 -23.30
CA LEU A 12 0.38 -21.84 -22.49
C LEU A 12 1.12 -20.63 -23.06
N ASP A 13 0.40 -19.55 -23.40
CA ASP A 13 1.02 -18.25 -23.66
C ASP A 13 1.51 -17.61 -22.34
N LEU A 14 2.69 -18.06 -21.89
CA LEU A 14 3.30 -17.60 -20.66
C LEU A 14 3.62 -16.10 -20.68
N ALA A 15 3.96 -15.54 -21.85
CA ALA A 15 4.27 -14.12 -21.99
C ALA A 15 3.00 -13.27 -21.86
N GLY A 16 1.91 -13.69 -22.51
CA GLY A 16 0.58 -13.09 -22.34
C GLY A 16 0.11 -13.16 -20.90
N TYR A 17 0.18 -14.34 -20.29
CA TYR A 17 -0.20 -14.53 -18.89
C TYR A 17 0.60 -13.64 -17.94
N LYS A 18 1.94 -13.57 -18.08
CA LYS A 18 2.79 -12.72 -17.24
C LYS A 18 2.43 -11.23 -17.33
N ARG A 19 2.19 -10.71 -18.54
CA ARG A 19 1.76 -9.31 -18.72
C ARG A 19 0.42 -9.04 -18.03
N PHE A 20 -0.54 -9.94 -18.23
CA PHE A 20 -1.85 -9.84 -17.59
C PHE A 20 -1.73 -9.90 -16.06
N PHE A 21 -0.98 -10.88 -15.55
CA PHE A 21 -0.76 -11.07 -14.13
C PHE A 21 -0.10 -9.85 -13.48
N ASN A 22 0.92 -9.26 -14.12
CA ASN A 22 1.57 -8.05 -13.62
C ASN A 22 0.60 -6.88 -13.51
N SER A 23 -0.20 -6.63 -14.55
CA SER A 23 -1.23 -5.57 -14.53
C SER A 23 -2.26 -5.83 -13.45
N TYR A 24 -2.72 -7.08 -13.31
CA TYR A 24 -3.66 -7.48 -12.27
C TYR A 24 -3.10 -7.22 -10.87
N MET A 25 -1.86 -7.65 -10.60
CA MET A 25 -1.22 -7.46 -9.29
C MET A 25 -0.99 -5.98 -8.97
N GLU A 26 -0.69 -5.16 -9.98
CA GLU A 26 -0.55 -3.71 -9.82
C GLU A 26 -1.87 -3.08 -9.38
N ASP A 27 -2.96 -3.33 -10.11
CA ASP A 27 -4.28 -2.78 -9.80
C ASP A 27 -4.82 -3.30 -8.46
N TRP A 28 -4.61 -4.59 -8.20
CA TRP A 28 -4.99 -5.22 -6.96
C TRP A 28 -4.26 -4.63 -5.75
N LEU A 29 -2.95 -4.39 -5.86
CA LEU A 29 -2.21 -3.73 -4.78
C LEU A 29 -2.59 -2.28 -4.58
N LYS A 30 -2.94 -1.55 -5.66
CA LYS A 30 -3.46 -0.19 -5.51
C LYS A 30 -4.72 -0.21 -4.65
N GLN A 31 -5.65 -1.13 -4.93
CA GLN A 31 -6.86 -1.29 -4.13
C GLN A 31 -6.55 -1.69 -2.69
N ALA A 32 -5.69 -2.68 -2.48
CA ALA A 32 -5.27 -3.10 -1.14
C ALA A 32 -4.61 -1.96 -0.35
N GLY A 33 -3.79 -1.14 -1.01
CA GLY A 33 -3.16 0.04 -0.42
C GLY A 33 -4.17 1.14 -0.09
N VAL A 34 -5.22 1.32 -0.90
CA VAL A 34 -6.32 2.24 -0.62
C VAL A 34 -7.10 1.78 0.61
N GLU A 35 -7.42 0.48 0.72
CA GLU A 35 -8.07 -0.08 1.91
C GLU A 35 -7.20 0.08 3.16
N TRP A 36 -5.89 -0.16 3.04
CA TRP A 36 -4.94 0.12 4.09
C TRP A 36 -4.96 1.59 4.51
N LEU A 37 -4.93 2.53 3.56
CA LEU A 37 -5.03 3.97 3.85
C LEU A 37 -6.36 4.36 4.48
N HIS A 38 -7.46 3.77 4.03
CA HIS A 38 -8.78 4.03 4.58
C HIS A 38 -8.85 3.57 6.04
N ALA A 39 -8.42 2.33 6.31
CA ALA A 39 -8.36 1.80 7.66
C ALA A 39 -7.44 2.63 8.54
N THR A 40 -6.22 2.97 8.10
CA THR A 40 -5.21 3.62 8.93
C THR A 40 -5.43 5.12 9.14
N VAL A 41 -5.82 5.85 8.10
CA VAL A 41 -5.87 7.32 8.11
C VAL A 41 -7.29 7.85 8.21
N LEU A 42 -8.27 7.21 7.56
CA LEU A 42 -9.62 7.75 7.41
C LEU A 42 -10.60 7.22 8.47
N ALA A 43 -10.49 5.95 8.87
CA ALA A 43 -11.47 5.30 9.75
C ALA A 43 -11.16 5.46 11.25
N ILE A 44 -9.90 5.55 11.66
CA ILE A 44 -9.52 5.43 13.09
C ILE A 44 -9.41 6.78 13.79
N ILE A 45 -8.89 7.81 13.11
CA ILE A 45 -8.39 9.00 13.80
C ILE A 45 -9.22 10.21 13.34
N PRO A 46 -10.13 10.72 14.19
CA PRO A 46 -11.04 11.81 13.82
C PRO A 46 -10.31 13.10 13.43
N THR A 47 -9.09 13.34 13.95
CA THR A 47 -8.25 14.48 13.56
C THR A 47 -6.76 14.13 13.55
N TRP A 48 -6.22 13.79 12.38
CA TRP A 48 -4.77 13.80 12.19
C TRP A 48 -4.22 15.22 12.22
N SER A 49 -2.99 15.39 12.73
CA SER A 49 -2.24 16.62 12.44
C SER A 49 -2.02 16.79 10.94
N LYS A 50 -2.13 18.02 10.42
CA LYS A 50 -1.75 18.31 9.03
C LYS A 50 -0.34 17.79 8.68
N ALA A 51 0.60 17.79 9.64
CA ALA A 51 1.93 17.20 9.46
C ALA A 51 1.90 15.66 9.38
N SER A 52 1.29 14.98 10.36
CA SER A 52 1.20 13.51 10.37
C SER A 52 0.43 12.99 9.15
N ARG A 53 -0.68 13.62 8.78
CA ARG A 53 -1.48 13.28 7.59
C ARG A 53 -0.71 13.49 6.30
N ALA A 54 0.07 14.57 6.21
CA ALA A 54 0.89 14.85 5.04
C ALA A 54 1.96 13.78 4.79
N THR A 55 2.40 13.01 5.81
CA THR A 55 3.31 11.88 5.59
C THR A 55 2.71 10.77 4.71
N PHE A 56 1.38 10.63 4.69
CA PHE A 56 0.68 9.63 3.88
C PHE A 56 0.34 10.13 2.47
N GLN A 57 0.46 11.44 2.21
CA GLN A 57 0.00 12.01 0.94
C GLN A 57 0.84 11.60 -0.26
N LYS A 58 2.10 11.22 -0.04
CA LYS A 58 2.91 10.66 -1.12
C LYS A 58 2.37 9.26 -1.50
N LEU A 59 2.07 8.41 -0.52
CA LEU A 59 1.47 7.08 -0.73
C LEU A 59 0.10 7.18 -1.40
N ALA A 60 -0.75 8.08 -0.92
CA ALA A 60 -2.09 8.28 -1.47
C ALA A 60 -2.04 8.60 -2.97
N ARG A 61 -1.17 9.53 -3.37
CA ARG A 61 -1.00 9.92 -4.78
C ARG A 61 -0.52 8.76 -5.64
N GLU A 62 0.42 7.96 -5.15
CA GLU A 62 0.93 6.79 -5.89
C GLU A 62 -0.11 5.68 -6.02
N LEU A 63 -1.02 5.57 -5.05
CA LEU A 63 -2.16 4.65 -5.10
C LEU A 63 -3.36 5.21 -5.90
N GLY A 64 -3.27 6.45 -6.42
CA GLY A 64 -4.34 7.09 -7.17
C GLY A 64 -5.52 7.56 -6.32
N THR A 65 -5.31 7.77 -5.01
CA THR A 65 -6.32 8.27 -4.07
C THR A 65 -5.90 9.60 -3.44
N ALA A 66 -6.81 10.23 -2.73
CA ALA A 66 -6.57 11.46 -2.00
C ALA A 66 -6.93 11.29 -0.53
N ILE A 67 -6.06 11.77 0.35
CA ILE A 67 -6.38 11.88 1.76
C ILE A 67 -6.77 13.34 2.03
N PRO A 68 -8.07 13.69 2.14
CA PRO A 68 -8.47 15.08 2.34
C PRO A 68 -7.92 15.60 3.67
N TYR A 69 -7.42 16.83 3.76
CA TYR A 69 -7.09 17.37 5.08
C TYR A 69 -8.39 17.66 5.83
N GLY A 70 -8.66 16.95 6.93
CA GLY A 70 -9.81 17.24 7.77
C GLY A 70 -9.72 18.65 8.38
N GLU A 71 -10.86 19.17 8.83
CA GLU A 71 -10.90 20.39 9.63
C GLU A 71 -10.10 20.18 10.91
N GLN A 72 -8.95 20.83 11.02
CA GLN A 72 -8.12 20.71 12.19
C GLN A 72 -7.96 22.06 12.87
N LYS A 73 -8.27 22.09 14.17
CA LYS A 73 -8.01 23.20 15.10
C LYS A 73 -6.51 23.34 15.45
N SER A 74 -5.60 23.08 14.51
CA SER A 74 -4.18 23.38 14.71
C SER A 74 -3.93 24.86 14.47
N ARG A 75 -3.28 25.55 15.42
CA ARG A 75 -2.96 26.99 15.32
C ARG A 75 -1.98 27.35 14.19
N LYS A 76 -1.33 26.38 13.53
CA LYS A 76 -0.38 26.62 12.42
C LYS A 76 -0.41 25.47 11.39
N ASP A 77 -0.45 25.82 10.09
CA ASP A 77 -0.28 24.83 9.01
C ASP A 77 1.16 24.30 8.98
N ARG A 78 1.32 22.98 8.94
CA ARG A 78 2.60 22.28 8.92
C ARG A 78 2.62 21.12 7.93
N ALA A 79 1.74 21.13 6.93
CA ALA A 79 1.72 20.10 5.89
C ALA A 79 3.10 19.94 5.21
N GLY A 80 3.81 21.05 4.97
CA GLY A 80 5.16 21.03 4.37
C GLY A 80 6.17 20.17 5.15
N LEU A 81 6.10 20.15 6.48
CA LEU A 81 6.98 19.32 7.31
C LEU A 81 6.65 17.83 7.20
N GLY A 82 5.36 17.49 7.15
CA GLY A 82 4.92 16.11 6.93
C GLY A 82 5.34 15.59 5.56
N LEU A 83 5.20 16.44 4.54
CA LEU A 83 5.67 16.11 3.19
C LEU A 83 7.19 15.89 3.15
N SER A 84 7.99 16.75 3.81
CA SER A 84 9.46 16.63 3.80
C SER A 84 10.00 15.42 4.59
N THR A 85 9.18 14.84 5.48
CA THR A 85 9.54 13.69 6.31
C THR A 85 8.95 12.37 5.81
N SER A 86 8.21 12.40 4.70
CA SER A 86 7.75 11.21 3.99
C SER A 86 8.88 10.63 3.16
N GLN A 87 9.49 9.52 3.61
CA GLN A 87 10.68 8.96 2.95
C GLN A 87 10.42 7.71 2.14
N GLY A 88 9.48 6.86 2.57
CA GLY A 88 9.05 5.69 1.81
C GLY A 88 7.56 5.76 1.58
N SER A 89 7.17 6.08 0.37
CA SER A 89 5.89 5.66 -0.13
C SER A 89 6.12 5.21 -1.56
N GLY A 90 5.45 4.14 -1.95
CA GLY A 90 5.52 3.66 -3.31
C GLY A 90 4.88 2.31 -3.44
N LEU A 91 4.20 2.11 -4.56
CA LEU A 91 3.97 0.79 -5.11
C LEU A 91 5.30 0.34 -5.71
N GLU A 92 5.90 -0.71 -5.13
CA GLU A 92 7.11 -1.33 -5.63
C GLU A 92 6.72 -2.63 -6.33
N LEU A 93 6.98 -2.66 -7.63
CA LEU A 93 6.79 -3.82 -8.48
C LEU A 93 8.18 -4.31 -8.84
N ASP A 94 8.53 -5.52 -8.38
CA ASP A 94 9.71 -6.24 -8.80
C ASP A 94 9.26 -7.54 -9.49
N PRO A 95 8.91 -7.46 -10.80
CA PRO A 95 8.49 -8.63 -11.56
C PRO A 95 9.60 -9.67 -11.70
N GLY A 96 10.87 -9.26 -11.59
CA GLY A 96 12.02 -10.16 -11.68
C GLY A 96 12.09 -11.11 -10.49
N ASN A 97 11.77 -10.60 -9.30
CA ASN A 97 11.71 -11.41 -8.07
C ASN A 97 10.28 -11.83 -7.68
N SER A 98 9.29 -11.58 -8.54
CA SER A 98 7.87 -11.86 -8.27
C SER A 98 7.39 -11.24 -6.95
N ARG A 99 7.79 -9.98 -6.71
CA ARG A 99 7.40 -9.24 -5.51
C ARG A 99 6.59 -8.01 -5.89
N TRP A 100 5.44 -7.89 -5.24
CA TRP A 100 4.53 -6.78 -5.37
C TRP A 100 4.24 -6.32 -3.94
N TYR A 101 4.57 -5.09 -3.60
CA TYR A 101 4.21 -4.50 -2.30
C TYR A 101 4.05 -3.00 -2.40
N PHE A 102 3.37 -2.39 -1.43
CA PHE A 102 3.50 -0.97 -1.17
C PHE A 102 4.25 -0.75 0.15
N LYS A 103 4.99 0.35 0.24
CA LYS A 103 5.73 0.71 1.45
C LYS A 103 5.18 2.01 2.02
N TYR A 104 5.14 2.12 3.34
CA TYR A 104 4.97 3.38 4.06
C TYR A 104 6.11 3.56 5.06
N HIS A 105 6.75 4.73 5.05
CA HIS A 105 7.86 5.08 5.92
C HIS A 105 7.98 6.59 6.08
N THR A 106 8.15 7.04 7.32
CA THR A 106 8.36 8.44 7.67
C THR A 106 9.45 8.58 8.73
N THR A 107 10.20 9.67 8.65
CA THR A 107 11.14 10.10 9.70
C THR A 107 10.47 10.99 10.74
N LEU A 108 9.18 11.33 10.56
CA LEU A 108 8.40 12.10 11.51
C LEU A 108 8.14 11.24 12.76
N ARG A 109 8.92 11.50 13.81
CA ARG A 109 8.76 10.81 15.09
C ARG A 109 7.46 11.25 15.78
N TYR A 110 6.87 10.33 16.54
CA TYR A 110 5.72 10.56 17.42
C TYR A 110 4.49 11.14 16.71
N LEU A 111 4.06 10.46 15.63
CA LEU A 111 2.86 10.81 14.86
C LEU A 111 1.63 11.14 15.74
N ALA A 112 1.44 10.43 16.88
CA ALA A 112 0.37 10.61 17.86
C ALA A 112 0.56 11.85 18.72
N TYR A 113 1.77 12.07 19.23
CA TYR A 113 2.10 13.25 20.02
C TYR A 113 1.89 14.53 19.20
N ASN A 114 2.26 14.48 17.91
CA ASN A 114 2.09 15.57 16.96
C ASN A 114 0.62 15.91 16.67
N GLU A 115 -0.35 15.08 17.07
CA GLU A 115 -1.79 15.38 16.95
C GLU A 115 -2.25 16.42 17.96
N TYR A 116 -1.71 16.36 19.18
CA TYR A 116 -2.14 17.19 20.30
C TYR A 116 -1.10 18.24 20.70
N ASN A 117 0.14 18.13 20.19
CA ASN A 117 1.26 18.97 20.57
C ASN A 117 2.04 19.47 19.36
N HIS A 118 2.90 20.46 19.58
CA HIS A 118 3.80 20.94 18.53
C HIS A 118 4.71 19.81 18.05
N VAL A 119 4.84 19.66 16.72
CA VAL A 119 5.86 18.79 16.13
C VAL A 119 7.24 19.21 16.65
N VAL A 120 7.91 18.31 17.38
CA VAL A 120 9.22 18.57 17.99
C VAL A 120 10.29 17.87 17.17
N TYR A 121 11.33 18.62 16.78
CA TYR A 121 12.60 18.03 16.38
C TYR A 121 13.38 17.71 17.66
N GLY A 122 13.66 16.42 17.93
CA GLY A 122 14.47 16.02 19.10
C GLY A 122 13.87 14.91 19.96
N GLN A 123 14.28 14.86 21.23
CA GLN A 123 13.88 13.85 22.21
C GLN A 123 12.40 14.04 22.58
N ALA A 124 11.61 12.97 22.59
CA ALA A 124 10.23 13.04 23.04
C ALA A 124 10.15 13.43 24.52
N PRO A 125 9.02 13.98 24.97
CA PRO A 125 8.68 13.95 26.39
C PRO A 125 8.79 12.52 26.93
N ASN A 126 9.27 12.34 28.16
CA ASN A 126 9.63 11.03 28.74
C ASN A 126 8.54 9.95 28.59
N VAL A 127 7.26 10.36 28.62
CA VAL A 127 6.06 9.51 28.44
C VAL A 127 5.93 8.89 27.04
N PHE A 128 6.56 9.47 26.01
CA PHE A 128 6.62 8.93 24.65
C PHE A 128 8.02 8.42 24.28
N SER A 129 8.98 8.43 25.21
CA SER A 129 10.33 7.89 24.98
C SER A 129 10.29 6.36 24.78
N PRO A 130 11.33 5.75 24.17
CA PRO A 130 11.40 4.29 23.97
C PRO A 130 11.35 3.46 25.27
N ARG A 131 11.51 4.10 26.44
CA ARG A 131 11.37 3.48 27.75
C ARG A 131 9.94 3.50 28.30
N GLY A 132 9.04 4.31 27.74
CA GLY A 132 7.66 4.48 28.18
C GLY A 132 6.60 3.92 27.23
N LEU A 133 6.90 3.83 25.92
CA LEU A 133 6.05 3.18 24.93
C LEU A 133 6.82 2.04 24.26
N THR A 134 6.48 0.81 24.61
CA THR A 134 7.07 -0.40 24.03
C THR A 134 6.76 -0.51 22.52
N ASN A 135 5.59 -0.02 22.09
CA ASN A 135 5.16 0.04 20.69
C ASN A 135 4.50 1.41 20.39
N PRO A 136 5.26 2.46 20.03
CA PRO A 136 4.71 3.77 19.75
C PRO A 136 4.06 3.79 18.35
N THR A 137 2.89 3.16 18.21
CA THR A 137 2.01 3.32 17.04
C THR A 137 0.78 4.13 17.46
N PRO A 138 0.56 5.34 16.90
CA PRO A 138 -0.69 6.06 17.09
C PRO A 138 -1.87 5.13 16.81
N TYR A 139 -2.75 4.95 17.80
CA TYR A 139 -4.03 4.26 17.64
C TYR A 139 -3.97 2.88 16.96
N HIS A 140 -2.87 2.15 17.13
CA HIS A 140 -2.65 0.85 16.48
C HIS A 140 -2.83 0.90 14.95
N PHE A 141 -2.51 2.03 14.30
CA PHE A 141 -2.78 2.19 12.86
C PHE A 141 -2.06 1.13 12.02
N GLN A 142 -0.86 0.69 12.42
CA GLN A 142 -0.13 -0.37 11.73
C GLN A 142 -0.88 -1.71 11.80
N GLU A 143 -1.33 -2.11 12.99
CA GLU A 143 -2.09 -3.36 13.20
C GLU A 143 -3.40 -3.33 12.42
N LYS A 144 -4.11 -2.20 12.43
CA LYS A 144 -5.37 -2.03 11.70
C LYS A 144 -5.18 -1.99 10.19
N GLY A 145 -4.10 -1.37 9.72
CA GLY A 145 -3.72 -1.41 8.32
C GLY A 145 -3.39 -2.83 7.88
N GLN A 146 -2.60 -3.56 8.67
CA GLN A 146 -2.31 -4.97 8.41
C GLN A 146 -3.59 -5.80 8.34
N LYS A 147 -4.49 -5.63 9.33
CA LYS A 147 -5.78 -6.32 9.33
C LYS A 147 -6.62 -5.98 8.09
N ALA A 148 -6.69 -4.73 7.69
CA ALA A 148 -7.43 -4.32 6.49
C ALA A 148 -6.85 -4.93 5.22
N PHE A 149 -5.51 -5.00 5.12
CA PHE A 149 -4.84 -5.68 4.02
C PHE A 149 -5.18 -7.18 4.02
N GLU A 150 -5.06 -7.86 5.17
CA GLU A 150 -5.39 -9.29 5.30
C GLU A 150 -6.87 -9.60 5.00
N ASP A 151 -7.79 -8.74 5.44
CA ASP A 151 -9.21 -8.89 5.16
C ASP A 151 -9.50 -8.70 3.65
N PHE A 152 -8.79 -7.78 2.97
CA PHE A 152 -8.86 -7.61 1.52
C PHE A 152 -8.27 -8.81 0.75
N THR A 153 -7.15 -9.37 1.22
CA THR A 153 -6.51 -10.51 0.54
C THR A 153 -7.27 -11.81 0.68
N ARG A 154 -8.06 -11.99 1.74
CA ARG A 154 -8.75 -13.25 2.08
C ARG A 154 -9.60 -13.81 0.94
N PHE A 155 -10.23 -12.95 0.13
CA PHE A 155 -11.12 -13.35 -0.96
C PHE A 155 -10.55 -13.05 -2.35
N THR A 156 -9.26 -12.77 -2.44
CA THR A 156 -8.62 -12.48 -3.72
C THR A 156 -8.34 -13.76 -4.49
N GLU A 157 -8.96 -13.90 -5.64
CA GLU A 157 -8.64 -14.95 -6.60
C GLU A 157 -7.49 -14.49 -7.51
N LEU A 158 -6.52 -15.36 -7.76
CA LEU A 158 -5.47 -15.08 -8.73
C LEU A 158 -5.98 -15.34 -10.16
N PRO A 159 -5.48 -14.59 -11.17
CA PRO A 159 -5.75 -14.86 -12.58
C PRO A 159 -5.56 -16.33 -12.95
N ASN A 160 -6.58 -16.95 -13.54
CA ASN A 160 -6.47 -18.31 -14.03
C ASN A 160 -5.54 -18.39 -15.26
N PRO A 161 -4.40 -19.10 -15.21
CA PRO A 161 -3.46 -19.20 -16.33
C PRO A 161 -4.06 -19.94 -17.53
N PHE A 162 -5.04 -20.83 -17.34
CA PHE A 162 -5.64 -21.62 -18.42
C PHE A 162 -6.47 -20.77 -19.40
N LYS A 163 -6.78 -19.51 -19.07
CA LYS A 163 -7.38 -18.55 -20.02
C LYS A 163 -6.42 -18.15 -21.15
N PHE A 164 -5.12 -18.46 -21.02
CA PHE A 164 -4.06 -18.13 -21.98
C PHE A 164 -3.57 -19.36 -22.76
N LEU A 165 -4.36 -20.44 -22.81
CA LEU A 165 -4.04 -21.59 -23.66
C LEU A 165 -4.27 -21.26 -25.13
N LYS A 166 -3.25 -21.49 -25.96
CA LYS A 166 -3.31 -21.40 -27.42
C LYS A 166 -3.19 -22.78 -28.04
N LYS A 167 -3.87 -22.98 -29.17
CA LYS A 167 -3.75 -24.20 -29.97
C LYS A 167 -2.53 -24.08 -30.87
N VAL A 168 -1.67 -25.09 -30.87
CA VAL A 168 -0.47 -25.14 -31.70
C VAL A 168 -0.50 -26.41 -32.53
N LYS A 169 -0.23 -26.29 -33.83
CA LYS A 169 -0.10 -27.45 -34.71
C LYS A 169 1.25 -28.10 -34.45
N VAL A 170 1.25 -29.39 -34.15
CA VAL A 170 2.46 -30.20 -34.05
C VAL A 170 2.63 -30.86 -35.41
N SER A 171 3.66 -30.41 -36.14
CA SER A 171 4.09 -30.96 -37.43
C SER A 171 4.98 -32.17 -37.24
#